data_AF-A0A6G2PWX5-F1
#
_entry.id   AF-A0A6G2PWX5-F1
#
_cell.length_a   1.000
_cell.length_b   1.000
_cell.length_c   1.000
_cell.angle_alpha   90.00
_cell.angle_beta   90.00
_cell.angle_gamma   90.00
#
_symmetry.space_group_name_H-M   'P 1'
#
loop_
_entity.id
_entity.type
_entity.pdbx_description
1 polymer ?
#
loop_
_entity_poly.entity_id
_entity_poly.type
_entity_poly.pdbx_seq_one_letter_code
_entity_poly.pdbx_strand_id
1 'polypeptide(L)'
;DVPSLGEAERELAEALRDATAVLARLDVAASGPVAEAAIDAYRARAEAGREVLAPGYPPHAARVLELAQRITLLIALAHDHGHGAAVTASEMAARTQALRPVERTARRAQVAAYNSMVEERERGVR
;
A
#
# COMPACT_ATOMS: atom_id res chain seq x y z
N ASP A 1 -10.33 15.21 -7.49
CA ASP A 1 -11.25 14.74 -6.43
C ASP A 1 -10.59 13.72 -5.53
N VAL A 2 -10.88 13.80 -4.24
CA VAL A 2 -10.47 12.82 -3.23
C VAL A 2 -11.50 11.69 -3.26
N PRO A 3 -11.09 10.42 -3.44
CA PRO A 3 -12.02 9.30 -3.41
C PRO A 3 -12.60 9.11 -2.00
N SER A 4 -13.80 8.52 -1.93
CA SER A 4 -14.30 8.01 -0.65
C SER A 4 -13.37 6.95 -0.08
N LEU A 5 -13.42 6.73 1.24
CA LEU A 5 -12.62 5.69 1.89
C LEU A 5 -12.85 4.31 1.26
N GLY A 6 -14.11 3.97 1.01
CA GLY A 6 -14.47 2.68 0.42
C GLY A 6 -14.04 2.52 -1.04
N GLU A 7 -14.10 3.59 -1.85
CA GLU A 7 -13.56 3.56 -3.22
C GLU A 7 -12.05 3.37 -3.20
N ALA A 8 -11.34 4.12 -2.36
CA ALA A 8 -9.90 4.06 -2.29
C ALA A 8 -9.41 2.68 -1.82
N GLU A 9 -10.10 2.06 -0.86
CA GLU A 9 -9.80 0.70 -0.41
C GLU A 9 -10.03 -0.34 -1.53
N ARG A 10 -11.16 -0.26 -2.25
CA ARG A 10 -11.45 -1.16 -3.38
C ARG A 10 -10.41 -1.04 -4.48
N GLU A 11 -10.08 0.19 -4.88
CA GLU A 11 -9.05 0.44 -5.90
C GLU A 11 -7.68 -0.08 -5.46
N LEU A 12 -7.32 0.07 -4.17
CA LEU A 12 -6.07 -0.47 -3.63
C LEU A 12 -6.06 -2.00 -3.69
N ALA A 13 -7.16 -2.66 -3.32
CA ALA A 13 -7.30 -4.10 -3.39
C ALA A 13 -7.27 -4.63 -4.83
N GLU A 14 -7.84 -3.91 -5.79
CA GLU A 14 -7.77 -4.21 -7.22
C GLU A 14 -6.33 -4.09 -7.75
N ALA A 15 -5.68 -2.96 -7.50
CA ALA A 15 -4.31 -2.73 -7.94
C ALA A 15 -3.34 -3.79 -7.37
N LEU A 16 -3.51 -4.17 -6.09
CA LEU A 16 -2.74 -5.25 -5.48
C LEU A 16 -2.95 -6.59 -6.19
N ARG A 17 -4.21 -6.98 -6.43
CA ARG A 17 -4.53 -8.23 -7.14
C ARG A 17 -3.89 -8.28 -8.52
N ASP A 18 -4.01 -7.19 -9.28
CA ASP A 18 -3.47 -7.10 -10.63
C ASP A 18 -1.94 -7.15 -10.64
N ALA A 19 -1.30 -6.40 -9.73
CA ALA A 19 0.15 -6.41 -9.58
C ALA A 19 0.67 -7.80 -9.16
N THR A 20 0.05 -8.44 -8.17
CA THR A 20 0.42 -9.82 -7.77
C THR A 20 0.27 -10.79 -8.93
N ALA A 21 -0.79 -10.69 -9.74
CA ALA A 21 -0.97 -11.55 -10.90
C ALA A 21 0.14 -11.34 -11.96
N VAL A 22 0.56 -10.10 -12.20
CA VAL A 22 1.69 -9.81 -13.11
C VAL A 22 3.01 -10.34 -12.55
N LEU A 23 3.32 -10.04 -11.29
CA LEU A 23 4.59 -10.42 -10.66
C LEU A 23 4.74 -11.94 -10.52
N ALA A 24 3.65 -12.66 -10.21
CA ALA A 24 3.63 -14.11 -10.16
C ALA A 24 3.87 -14.76 -11.52
N ARG A 25 3.31 -14.19 -12.60
CA ARG A 25 3.56 -14.69 -13.97
C ARG A 25 5.01 -14.50 -14.42
N LEU A 26 5.67 -13.46 -13.93
CA LEU A 26 7.04 -13.13 -14.29
C LEU A 26 8.10 -13.81 -13.39
N ASP A 27 7.68 -14.48 -12.31
CA ASP A 27 8.56 -15.09 -11.28
C ASP A 27 9.60 -14.12 -10.68
N VAL A 28 9.30 -12.81 -10.70
CA VAL A 28 10.22 -11.75 -10.21
C VAL A 28 9.98 -11.35 -8.76
N ALA A 29 9.10 -12.08 -8.05
CA ALA A 29 8.66 -11.72 -6.71
C ALA A 29 9.66 -12.12 -5.60
N ALA A 30 10.74 -12.83 -5.92
CA ALA A 30 11.74 -13.18 -4.92
C ALA A 30 12.35 -11.93 -4.28
N SER A 31 12.34 -11.89 -2.95
CA SER A 31 12.93 -10.84 -2.14
C SER A 31 14.20 -11.37 -1.47
N GLY A 32 15.32 -10.68 -1.63
CA GLY A 32 16.58 -11.04 -0.97
C GLY A 32 16.56 -10.73 0.55
N PRO A 33 17.58 -11.16 1.30
CA PRO A 33 17.64 -11.04 2.77
C PRO A 33 17.57 -9.60 3.29
N VAL A 34 18.00 -8.62 2.48
CA VAL A 34 17.89 -7.19 2.83
C VAL A 34 16.43 -6.73 2.87
N ALA A 35 15.61 -7.20 1.93
CA ALA A 35 14.18 -6.90 1.92
C ALA A 35 13.45 -7.59 3.07
N GLU A 36 13.84 -8.82 3.42
CA GLU A 36 13.30 -9.53 4.59
C GLU A 36 13.61 -8.77 5.90
N ALA A 37 14.87 -8.37 6.10
CA ALA A 37 15.27 -7.59 7.28
C ALA A 37 14.52 -6.26 7.39
N ALA A 38 14.26 -5.59 6.26
CA ALA A 38 13.48 -4.35 6.24
C ALA A 38 11.99 -4.59 6.57
N ILE A 39 11.42 -5.71 6.13
CA ILE A 39 10.06 -6.13 6.50
C ILE A 39 9.96 -6.42 8.00
N ASP A 40 10.95 -7.10 8.56
CA ASP A 40 10.97 -7.43 9.99
C ASP A 40 11.15 -6.17 10.85
N ALA A 41 12.03 -5.25 10.46
CA ALA A 41 12.16 -3.94 11.10
C ALA A 41 10.85 -3.13 11.05
N TYR A 42 10.12 -3.19 9.93
CA TYR A 42 8.79 -2.59 9.84
C TYR A 42 7.80 -3.25 10.82
N ARG A 43 7.73 -4.59 10.86
CA ARG A 43 6.81 -5.32 11.75
C ARG A 43 7.04 -4.98 13.21
N ALA A 44 8.30 -4.97 13.65
CA ALA A 44 8.69 -4.59 15.01
C ALA A 44 8.24 -3.16 15.36
N ARG A 45 8.26 -2.23 14.38
CA ARG A 45 7.83 -0.84 14.59
C ARG A 45 6.31 -0.67 14.51
N ALA A 46 5.61 -1.50 13.75
CA ALA A 46 4.16 -1.50 13.64
C ALA A 46 3.50 -2.10 14.90
N GLU A 47 4.08 -3.15 15.47
CA GLU A 47 3.58 -3.79 16.70
C GLU A 47 3.78 -2.93 17.96
N ALA A 48 4.60 -1.88 17.89
CA ALA A 48 4.87 -0.97 19.00
C ALA A 48 3.71 -0.01 19.36
N GLY A 49 2.47 -0.29 18.93
CA GLY A 49 1.27 0.40 19.40
C GLY A 49 1.12 1.85 18.90
N ARG A 50 1.34 2.09 17.61
CA ARG A 50 1.19 3.43 17.01
C ARG A 50 -0.27 3.72 16.67
N GLU A 51 -0.86 4.74 17.30
CA GLU A 51 -2.12 5.32 16.83
C GLU A 51 -1.87 6.13 15.55
N VAL A 52 -2.43 5.68 14.43
CA VAL A 52 -2.24 6.34 13.12
C VAL A 52 -3.21 7.49 12.86
N LEU A 53 -4.30 7.58 13.64
CA LEU A 53 -5.34 8.61 13.58
C LEU A 53 -5.75 9.01 15.00
N ALA A 54 -6.21 10.24 15.16
CA ALA A 54 -6.71 10.74 16.43
C ALA A 54 -7.99 9.98 16.88
N PRO A 55 -8.29 9.94 18.18
CA PRO A 55 -9.55 9.41 18.69
C PRO A 55 -10.77 10.05 18.00
N GLY A 56 -11.78 9.24 17.71
CA GLY A 56 -13.00 9.66 17.02
C GLY A 56 -13.03 9.41 15.52
N TYR A 57 -11.90 9.08 14.89
CA TYR A 57 -11.89 8.56 13.52
C TYR A 57 -12.57 7.18 13.45
N PRO A 58 -13.20 6.83 12.31
CA PRO A 58 -13.73 5.49 12.08
C PRO A 58 -12.62 4.44 12.24
N PRO A 59 -12.84 3.35 12.99
CA PRO A 59 -11.85 2.28 13.15
C PRO A 59 -11.41 1.68 11.82
N HIS A 60 -12.29 1.69 10.83
CA HIS A 60 -11.99 1.23 9.48
C HIS A 60 -10.98 2.14 8.75
N ALA A 61 -11.05 3.46 8.93
CA ALA A 61 -10.11 4.41 8.33
C ALA A 61 -8.69 4.19 8.86
N ALA A 62 -8.54 3.92 10.16
CA ALA A 62 -7.24 3.60 10.75
C ALA A 62 -6.63 2.33 10.13
N ARG A 63 -7.43 1.27 9.97
CA ARG A 63 -6.97 0.02 9.33
C ARG A 63 -6.54 0.23 7.88
N VAL A 64 -7.32 1.00 7.10
CA VAL A 64 -6.97 1.32 5.71
C VAL A 64 -5.69 2.15 5.64
N LEU A 65 -5.50 3.11 6.54
CA LEU A 65 -4.31 3.93 6.61
C LEU A 65 -3.06 3.10 6.92
N GLU A 66 -3.13 2.21 7.92
CA GLU A 66 -2.04 1.29 8.27
C GLU A 66 -1.65 0.41 7.08
N LEU A 67 -2.64 -0.18 6.42
CA LEU A 67 -2.41 -1.02 5.24
C LEU A 67 -1.76 -0.22 4.11
N ALA A 68 -2.26 0.98 3.81
CA ALA A 68 -1.75 1.82 2.74
C ALA A 68 -0.32 2.33 3.02
N GLN A 69 0.00 2.68 4.27
CA GLN A 69 1.35 3.04 4.69
C GLN A 69 2.30 1.84 4.57
N ARG A 70 1.87 0.65 5.03
CA ARG A 70 2.63 -0.60 4.88
C ARG A 70 2.99 -0.87 3.42
N ILE A 71 2.00 -0.80 2.53
CA ILE A 71 2.20 -1.05 1.10
C ILE A 71 3.16 -0.03 0.50
N THR A 72 3.02 1.24 0.85
CA THR A 72 3.92 2.31 0.37
C THR A 72 5.37 2.03 0.76
N LEU A 73 5.61 1.59 2.00
CA LEU A 73 6.94 1.21 2.47
C LEU A 73 7.49 -0.01 1.73
N LEU A 74 6.67 -1.06 1.55
CA LEU A 74 7.08 -2.25 0.79
C LEU A 74 7.44 -1.92 -0.65
N ILE A 75 6.70 -1.00 -1.29
CA ILE A 75 6.99 -0.52 -2.64
C ILE A 75 8.30 0.28 -2.66
N ALA A 76 8.53 1.16 -1.68
CA ALA A 76 9.78 1.91 -1.58
C ALA A 76 10.99 0.95 -1.44
N LEU A 77 10.90 -0.04 -0.53
CA LEU A 77 11.92 -1.08 -0.38
C LEU A 77 12.13 -1.88 -1.67
N ALA A 78 11.05 -2.15 -2.41
CA ALA A 78 11.13 -2.82 -3.71
C ALA A 78 11.81 -1.97 -4.80
N HIS A 79 11.89 -0.65 -4.65
CA HIS A 79 12.67 0.23 -5.53
C HIS A 79 14.12 0.35 -5.06
N ASP A 80 14.35 0.49 -3.75
CA ASP A 80 15.66 0.77 -3.16
C ASP A 80 16.58 -0.46 -3.08
N HIS A 81 16.02 -1.66 -2.87
CA HIS A 81 16.79 -2.89 -2.61
C HIS A 81 16.82 -3.87 -3.80
N GLY A 82 16.62 -3.36 -5.03
CA GLY A 82 16.89 -4.08 -6.27
C GLY A 82 15.64 -4.64 -6.97
N HIS A 83 15.88 -5.33 -8.07
CA HIS A 83 14.84 -5.69 -9.04
C HIS A 83 14.09 -6.99 -8.71
N GLY A 84 14.24 -7.53 -7.49
CA GLY A 84 13.77 -8.86 -7.12
C GLY A 84 14.53 -9.95 -7.89
N ALA A 85 13.82 -11.00 -8.32
CA ALA A 85 14.37 -12.05 -9.18
C ALA A 85 14.48 -11.66 -10.67
N ALA A 86 14.18 -10.41 -11.04
CA ALA A 86 14.33 -9.97 -12.42
C ALA A 86 15.80 -10.02 -12.88
N VAL A 87 16.07 -10.79 -13.94
CA VAL A 87 17.42 -10.98 -14.51
C VAL A 87 17.58 -10.25 -15.85
N THR A 88 16.50 -9.74 -16.43
CA THR A 88 16.51 -8.97 -17.69
C THR A 88 15.96 -7.55 -17.53
N ALA A 89 16.40 -6.61 -18.38
CA ALA A 89 15.88 -5.23 -18.39
C ALA A 89 14.37 -5.14 -18.63
N SER A 90 13.81 -6.05 -19.44
CA SER A 90 12.37 -6.16 -19.67
C SER A 90 11.60 -6.57 -18.41
N GLU A 91 12.13 -7.50 -17.61
CA GLU A 91 11.51 -7.93 -16.34
C GLU A 91 11.57 -6.82 -15.30
N MET A 92 12.70 -6.10 -15.20
CA MET A 92 12.85 -4.94 -14.30
C MET A 92 11.82 -3.84 -14.66
N ALA A 93 11.65 -3.55 -15.94
CA ALA A 93 10.68 -2.59 -16.44
C ALA A 93 9.23 -3.04 -16.17
N ALA A 94 8.90 -4.30 -16.46
CA ALA A 94 7.57 -4.86 -16.23
C ALA A 94 7.20 -4.86 -14.74
N ARG A 95 8.15 -5.21 -13.86
CA ARG A 95 7.98 -5.11 -12.40
C ARG A 95 7.68 -3.69 -11.95
N THR A 96 8.46 -2.71 -12.43
CA THR A 96 8.24 -1.30 -12.11
C THR A 96 6.86 -0.84 -12.59
N GLN A 97 6.47 -1.21 -13.81
CA GLN A 97 5.15 -0.88 -14.36
C GLN A 97 4.01 -1.51 -13.54
N ALA A 98 4.17 -2.74 -13.06
CA ALA A 98 3.19 -3.42 -12.23
C ALA A 98 2.99 -2.76 -10.85
N LEU A 99 4.04 -2.18 -10.27
CA LEU A 99 3.98 -1.55 -8.94
C LEU A 99 3.43 -0.11 -8.95
N ARG A 100 3.55 0.62 -10.07
CA ARG A 100 3.08 2.01 -10.19
C ARG A 100 1.60 2.21 -9.83
N PRO A 101 0.65 1.37 -10.32
CA PRO A 101 -0.74 1.48 -9.91
C PRO A 101 -0.94 1.31 -8.41
N VAL A 102 -0.25 0.35 -7.79
CA VAL A 102 -0.35 0.05 -6.36
C VAL A 102 0.13 1.24 -5.53
N GLU A 103 1.24 1.86 -5.91
CA GLU A 103 1.76 3.04 -5.20
C GLU A 103 0.76 4.20 -5.24
N ARG A 104 0.19 4.46 -6.42
CA ARG A 104 -0.80 5.52 -6.61
C ARG A 104 -2.07 5.27 -5.79
N THR A 105 -2.61 4.04 -5.80
CA THR A 105 -3.82 3.71 -5.03
C THR A 105 -3.54 3.71 -3.53
N ALA A 106 -2.34 3.32 -3.10
CA ALA A 106 -1.93 3.41 -1.69
C ALA A 106 -1.88 4.88 -1.22
N ARG A 107 -1.28 5.79 -2.00
CA ARG A 107 -1.31 7.22 -1.69
C ARG A 107 -2.74 7.77 -1.62
N ARG A 108 -3.62 7.38 -2.54
CA ARG A 108 -5.04 7.76 -2.53
C ARG A 108 -5.78 7.24 -1.29
N ALA A 109 -5.52 5.99 -0.88
CA ALA A 109 -6.10 5.40 0.33
C ALA A 109 -5.65 6.13 1.60
N GLN A 110 -4.39 6.57 1.68
CA GLN A 110 -3.92 7.41 2.79
C GLN A 110 -4.70 8.73 2.85
N VAL A 111 -4.84 9.42 1.70
CA VAL A 111 -5.60 10.67 1.63
C VAL A 111 -7.07 10.45 2.02
N ALA A 112 -7.71 9.40 1.53
CA ALA A 112 -9.10 9.08 1.87
C ALA A 112 -9.27 8.76 3.36
N ALA A 113 -8.33 8.02 3.96
CA ALA A 113 -8.35 7.72 5.39
C ALA A 113 -8.21 8.98 6.26
N TYR A 114 -7.34 9.92 5.89
CA TYR A 114 -7.27 11.22 6.59
C TYR A 114 -8.52 12.07 6.41
N ASN A 115 -9.22 11.95 5.28
CA ASN A 115 -10.45 12.70 4.99
C ASN A 115 -11.73 11.99 5.45
N SER A 116 -11.64 10.79 6.05
CA SER A 116 -12.83 9.99 6.38
C SER A 116 -13.78 10.68 7.36
N MET A 117 -13.26 11.53 8.25
CA MET A 117 -14.10 12.30 9.20
C MET A 117 -15.01 13.31 8.51
N VAL A 118 -14.56 13.90 7.41
CA VAL A 118 -15.38 14.80 6.60
C VAL A 118 -16.50 14.00 5.93
N GLU A 119 -16.14 12.86 5.36
CA GLU A 119 -17.10 11.94 4.72
C GLU A 119 -18.16 11.42 5.71
N GLU A 120 -17.78 11.00 6.93
CA GLU A 120 -18.75 10.57 7.95
C GLU A 120 -19.70 11.70 8.37
N ARG A 121 -19.17 12.92 8.51
CA ARG A 121 -19.99 14.09 8.84
C ARG A 121 -20.99 14.40 7.73
N GLU A 122 -20.60 14.29 6.47
CA GLU A 122 -21.48 14.49 5.33
C GLU A 122 -22.56 13.41 5.22
N ARG A 123 -22.25 12.15 5.57
CA ARG A 123 -23.24 11.07 5.60
C ARG A 123 -24.25 11.21 6.75
N GLY A 124 -23.83 11.71 7.91
CA GLY A 124 -24.73 11.94 9.06
C GLY A 124 -25.67 13.13 8.93
N VAL A 125 -25.47 14.01 7.93
CA VAL A 125 -26.32 15.17 7.63
C VAL A 125 -27.41 14.85 6.60
N ARG A 126 -27.36 13.67 5.95
CA ARG A 126 -28.33 13.22 4.94
C ARG A 126 -29.46 12.38 5.51
#